data_AF-A0A2P7NTY0-F1
#
_entry.id   AF-A0A2P7NTY0-F1
#
_cell.length_a   1.000
_cell.length_b   1.000
_cell.length_c   1.000
_cell.angle_alpha   90.00
_cell.angle_beta   90.00
_cell.angle_gamma   90.00
#
_symmetry.space_group_name_H-M   'P 1'
#
loop_
_entity.id
_entity.type
_entity.pdbx_description
1 polymer ?
#
loop_
_entity_poly.entity_id
_entity_poly.type
_entity_poly.pdbx_seq_one_letter_code
_entity_poly.pdbx_strand_id
1 'polypeptide(L)'
;MALFTERPTGSYGVAPKGFVRASAQGYLPNASPKLVFVYALQRSTQRLLSQSYLNPVYQCGIPKLMLTANQMNAIPTFFKSIHDPRRTQDRRHRLETILAIATGAIFCGRVGYKGIAEWAQSLGQDARARFQCYYKQERYRAPSEYIIRDTLIRVEPA
;
A
#
# COMPACT_ATOMS: atom_id res chain seq x y z
N MET A 1 53.72 15.45 -7.03
CA MET A 1 54.65 14.32 -6.82
C MET A 1 54.45 13.91 -5.35
N ALA A 2 53.72 12.88 -4.98
CA ALA A 2 53.85 11.49 -5.39
C ALA A 2 52.49 10.72 -5.38
N LEU A 3 52.33 9.92 -6.42
CA LEU A 3 51.74 8.57 -6.48
C LEU A 3 50.28 8.36 -6.04
N PHE A 4 49.41 8.49 -7.05
CA PHE A 4 48.12 7.83 -7.13
C PHE A 4 48.37 6.36 -7.52
N THR A 5 48.18 5.41 -6.61
CA THR A 5 48.12 3.98 -6.95
C THR A 5 46.92 3.34 -6.25
N GLU A 6 45.96 2.96 -7.11
CA GLU A 6 44.97 1.89 -6.99
C GLU A 6 43.79 2.01 -6.01
N ARG A 7 42.59 1.76 -6.58
CA ARG A 7 41.29 1.67 -5.90
C ARG A 7 41.14 0.32 -5.18
N PRO A 8 40.21 0.24 -4.21
CA PRO A 8 39.02 -0.54 -4.52
C PRO A 8 37.72 0.25 -4.27
N THR A 9 36.95 0.36 -5.36
CA THR A 9 35.48 0.23 -5.42
C THR A 9 34.65 0.52 -4.16
N GLY A 10 34.02 1.70 -4.14
CA GLY A 10 32.60 1.85 -3.77
C GLY A 10 32.25 2.00 -2.29
N SER A 11 32.84 2.96 -1.58
CA SER A 11 32.32 3.45 -0.29
C SER A 11 31.59 4.78 -0.49
N TYR A 12 30.25 4.75 -0.53
CA TYR A 12 29.45 5.97 -0.49
C TYR A 12 29.29 6.40 0.97
N GLY A 13 30.07 7.40 1.40
CA GLY A 13 29.89 8.03 2.71
C GLY A 13 28.71 8.99 2.68
N VAL A 14 27.63 8.67 3.40
CA VAL A 14 26.57 9.64 3.69
C VAL A 14 26.95 10.35 4.98
N ALA A 15 26.88 11.68 5.01
CA ALA A 15 27.25 12.50 6.17
C ALA A 15 26.00 12.90 6.98
N PRO A 16 25.57 12.10 7.99
CA PRO A 16 24.56 12.55 8.94
C PRO A 16 25.10 13.66 9.85
N LYS A 17 24.19 14.51 10.35
CA LYS A 17 24.51 15.54 11.35
C LYS A 17 25.14 14.87 12.58
N GLY A 18 26.30 15.37 13.01
CA GLY A 18 27.02 14.87 14.17
C GLY A 18 26.31 15.26 15.47
N PHE A 19 26.29 14.35 16.45
CA PHE A 19 25.79 14.62 17.80
C PHE A 19 26.72 13.97 18.83
N VAL A 20 27.06 14.70 19.89
CA VAL A 20 27.87 14.23 21.02
C VAL A 20 27.01 14.16 22.26
N ARG A 21 27.19 13.10 23.05
CA ARG A 21 26.48 12.95 24.33
C ARG A 21 27.09 13.92 25.34
N ALA A 22 26.29 14.85 25.84
CA ALA A 22 26.73 15.88 26.77
C ALA A 22 26.31 15.57 28.22
N SER A 23 25.25 14.80 28.42
CA SER A 23 24.82 14.35 29.76
C SER A 23 24.09 13.01 29.71
N ALA A 24 23.68 12.51 30.88
CA ALA A 24 22.87 11.29 30.98
C ALA A 24 21.55 11.38 30.18
N GLN A 25 20.98 12.58 30.01
CA GLN A 25 19.69 12.82 29.34
C GLN A 25 19.77 13.56 27.99
N GLY A 26 20.95 13.84 27.41
CA GLY A 26 20.98 14.71 26.22
C GLY A 26 22.16 14.58 25.25
N TYR A 27 21.86 14.87 23.99
CA TYR A 27 22.81 14.98 22.87
C TYR A 27 22.89 16.45 22.39
N LEU A 28 24.10 16.97 22.19
CA LEU A 28 24.34 18.28 21.59
C LEU A 28 24.76 18.13 20.11
N PRO A 29 24.39 19.07 19.23
CA PRO A 29 24.87 19.10 17.85
C PRO A 29 26.39 19.26 17.83
N ASN A 30 27.07 18.42 17.05
CA ASN A 30 28.51 18.49 16.86
C ASN A 30 28.79 18.81 15.38
N ALA A 31 29.68 19.79 15.15
CA ALA A 31 30.08 20.26 13.83
C ALA A 31 30.93 19.22 13.04
N SER A 32 31.40 18.15 13.69
CA SER A 32 32.07 17.05 12.97
C SER A 32 31.04 16.08 12.36
N PRO A 33 31.01 15.90 11.03
CA PRO A 33 30.14 14.92 10.40
C PRO A 33 30.51 13.50 10.88
N LYS A 34 29.50 12.72 11.30
CA LYS A 34 29.73 11.31 11.62
C LYS A 34 29.90 10.54 10.31
N LEU A 35 31.04 9.90 10.12
CA LEU A 35 31.23 9.01 8.98
C LEU A 35 30.58 7.67 9.32
N VAL A 36 29.47 7.35 8.65
CA VAL A 36 28.87 6.02 8.70
C VAL A 36 29.43 5.23 7.53
N PHE A 37 30.26 4.23 7.83
CA PHE A 37 30.71 3.27 6.84
C PHE A 37 29.56 2.28 6.57
N VAL A 38 28.85 2.49 5.46
CA VAL A 38 27.81 1.57 5.02
C VAL A 38 28.47 0.53 4.12
N TYR A 39 28.43 -0.74 4.53
CA TYR A 39 28.82 -1.84 3.64
C TYR A 39 27.73 -2.02 2.59
N ALA A 40 28.09 -1.89 1.30
CA ALA A 40 27.15 -2.15 0.22
C ALA A 40 26.71 -3.62 0.27
N LEU A 41 25.43 -3.87 0.56
CA LEU A 41 24.86 -5.22 0.68
C LEU A 41 25.18 -6.09 -0.54
N GLN A 42 25.26 -5.45 -1.73
CA GLN A 42 25.73 -6.04 -2.98
C GLN A 42 26.35 -4.95 -3.87
N ARG A 43 27.38 -5.29 -4.67
CA ARG A 43 28.08 -4.33 -5.55
C ARG A 43 27.16 -3.58 -6.53
N SER A 44 26.02 -4.16 -6.89
CA SER A 44 25.06 -3.61 -7.86
C SER A 44 23.79 -3.02 -7.21
N THR A 45 23.73 -2.85 -5.88
CA THR A 45 22.51 -2.44 -5.17
C THR A 45 21.95 -1.11 -5.69
N GLN A 46 22.78 -0.08 -5.87
CA GLN A 46 22.30 1.20 -6.40
C GLN A 46 21.68 1.03 -7.79
N ARG A 47 22.36 0.32 -8.70
CA ARG A 47 21.85 0.06 -10.06
C ARG A 47 20.56 -0.74 -10.06
N LEU A 48 20.39 -1.68 -9.13
CA LEU A 48 19.20 -2.52 -9.00
C LEU A 48 18.02 -1.74 -8.39
N LEU A 49 18.26 -0.93 -7.37
CA LEU A 49 17.21 -0.18 -6.67
C LEU A 49 16.77 1.10 -7.41
N SER A 50 17.63 1.66 -8.27
CA SER A 50 17.29 2.82 -9.10
C SER A 50 16.56 2.47 -10.40
N GLN A 51 16.19 1.20 -10.62
CA GLN A 51 15.43 0.79 -11.79
C GLN A 51 13.98 1.30 -11.70
N SER A 52 13.41 1.69 -12.84
CA SER A 52 12.00 2.08 -12.95
C SER A 52 11.04 0.93 -12.63
N TYR A 53 11.47 -0.31 -12.88
CA TYR A 53 10.76 -1.53 -12.50
C TYR A 53 11.66 -2.38 -11.60
N LEU A 54 11.36 -2.41 -10.30
CA LEU A 54 12.11 -3.17 -9.31
C LEU A 54 11.77 -4.66 -9.43
N ASN A 55 12.76 -5.55 -9.31
CA ASN A 55 12.50 -6.99 -9.20
C ASN A 55 11.53 -7.27 -8.02
N PRO A 56 10.48 -8.09 -8.20
CA PRO A 56 9.49 -8.40 -7.16
C PRO A 56 10.07 -8.82 -5.80
N VAL A 57 11.23 -9.47 -5.78
CA VAL A 57 11.94 -9.87 -4.53
C VAL A 57 12.35 -8.66 -3.69
N TYR A 58 12.55 -7.48 -4.31
CA TYR A 58 12.91 -6.23 -3.64
C TYR A 58 11.73 -5.29 -3.44
N GLN A 59 10.54 -5.62 -3.93
CA GLN A 59 9.31 -4.85 -3.69
C GLN A 59 8.82 -5.12 -2.27
N CYS A 60 9.59 -4.63 -1.30
CA CYS A 60 9.31 -4.79 0.11
C CYS A 60 8.42 -3.64 0.57
N GLY A 61 7.23 -3.97 1.07
CA GLY A 61 6.30 -3.01 1.63
C GLY A 61 4.93 -3.08 0.97
N ILE A 62 3.93 -2.58 1.69
CA ILE A 62 2.57 -2.50 1.19
C ILE A 62 2.48 -1.18 0.40
N PRO A 63 2.19 -1.19 -0.92
CA PRO A 63 2.00 0.05 -1.65
C PRO A 63 0.91 0.88 -0.94
N LYS A 64 1.29 2.08 -0.50
CA LYS A 64 0.37 3.05 0.10
C LYS A 64 -0.27 3.91 -0.99
N LEU A 65 -0.78 3.26 -2.05
CA LEU A 65 -1.68 3.94 -2.96
C LEU A 65 -2.99 4.16 -2.21
N MET A 66 -3.37 5.42 -2.01
CA MET A 66 -4.64 5.78 -1.40
C MET A 66 -5.54 6.41 -2.46
N LEU A 67 -6.77 5.91 -2.54
CA LEU A 67 -7.82 6.50 -3.35
C LEU A 67 -8.23 7.86 -2.78
N THR A 68 -8.53 8.82 -3.64
CA THR A 68 -9.11 10.09 -3.20
C THR A 68 -10.57 9.88 -2.78
N ALA A 69 -11.10 10.76 -1.92
CA ALA A 69 -12.49 10.69 -1.50
C ALA A 69 -13.47 10.74 -2.68
N ASN A 70 -13.16 11.54 -3.70
CA ASN A 70 -13.97 11.66 -4.91
C ASN A 70 -13.99 10.35 -5.70
N GLN A 71 -12.83 9.66 -5.83
CA GLN A 71 -12.76 8.36 -6.48
C GLN A 71 -13.57 7.30 -5.72
N MET A 72 -13.47 7.26 -4.38
CA MET A 72 -14.25 6.32 -3.56
C MET A 72 -15.77 6.48 -3.75
N ASN A 73 -16.25 7.72 -3.96
CA ASN A 73 -17.66 7.99 -4.23
C ASN A 73 -18.05 7.65 -5.68
N ALA A 74 -17.16 7.89 -6.64
CA ALA A 74 -17.44 7.70 -8.07
C ALA A 74 -17.45 6.22 -8.48
N ILE A 75 -16.57 5.39 -7.92
CA ILE A 75 -16.43 3.99 -8.33
C ILE A 75 -17.76 3.20 -8.13
N PRO A 76 -18.46 3.24 -6.98
CA PRO A 76 -19.75 2.57 -6.84
C PRO A 76 -20.80 3.05 -7.85
N THR A 77 -20.79 4.34 -8.22
CA THR A 77 -21.77 4.85 -9.20
C THR A 77 -21.57 4.28 -10.59
N PHE A 78 -20.34 3.94 -10.97
CA PHE A 78 -20.03 3.32 -12.25
C PHE A 78 -20.64 1.91 -12.40
N PHE A 79 -20.65 1.14 -11.31
CA PHE A 79 -21.12 -0.25 -11.33
C PHE A 79 -22.65 -0.41 -11.20
N LYS A 80 -23.41 0.69 -11.12
CA LYS A 80 -24.88 0.64 -11.04
C LYS A 80 -25.56 0.07 -12.28
N SER A 81 -24.88 0.07 -13.42
CA SER A 81 -25.40 -0.48 -14.69
C SER A 81 -25.41 -2.01 -14.71
N ILE A 82 -24.70 -2.67 -13.81
CA ILE A 82 -24.58 -4.14 -13.79
C ILE A 82 -25.73 -4.74 -13.00
N HIS A 83 -26.42 -5.73 -13.59
CA HIS A 83 -27.48 -6.46 -12.92
C HIS A 83 -26.94 -7.35 -11.80
N ASP A 84 -27.62 -7.42 -10.65
CA ASP A 84 -27.20 -8.27 -9.52
C ASP A 84 -27.70 -9.72 -9.70
N PRO A 85 -26.80 -10.69 -10.02
CA PRO A 85 -27.17 -12.08 -10.27
C PRO A 85 -27.55 -12.83 -8.98
N ARG A 86 -27.35 -12.23 -7.80
CA ARG A 86 -27.64 -12.90 -6.52
C ARG A 86 -29.12 -12.94 -6.21
N ARG A 87 -29.51 -13.99 -5.49
CA ARG A 87 -30.86 -14.15 -4.91
C ARG A 87 -31.20 -12.99 -3.98
N THR A 88 -32.46 -12.59 -3.93
CA THR A 88 -32.94 -11.45 -3.12
C THR A 88 -32.58 -11.55 -1.63
N GLN A 89 -32.53 -12.76 -1.07
CA GLN A 89 -32.16 -13.00 0.33
C GLN A 89 -30.65 -12.77 0.63
N ASP A 90 -29.79 -12.78 -0.39
CA ASP A 90 -28.33 -12.66 -0.26
C ASP A 90 -27.81 -11.24 -0.55
N ARG A 91 -28.71 -10.26 -0.69
CA ARG A 91 -28.38 -8.86 -1.05
C ARG A 91 -28.10 -7.97 0.16
N ARG A 92 -27.37 -8.48 1.16
CA ARG A 92 -27.00 -7.69 2.35
C ARG A 92 -26.09 -6.50 2.00
N HIS A 93 -25.13 -6.75 1.12
CA HIS A 93 -24.26 -5.72 0.55
C HIS A 93 -24.66 -5.50 -0.91
N ARG A 94 -24.76 -4.24 -1.33
CA ARG A 94 -25.06 -3.85 -2.71
C ARG A 94 -23.96 -4.35 -3.64
N LEU A 95 -24.32 -4.80 -4.85
CA LEU A 95 -23.37 -5.34 -5.81
C LEU A 95 -22.31 -4.29 -6.18
N GLU A 96 -22.76 -3.09 -6.48
CA GLU A 96 -21.92 -1.94 -6.83
C GLU A 96 -20.87 -1.64 -5.76
N THR A 97 -21.21 -1.78 -4.48
CA THR A 97 -20.28 -1.60 -3.38
C THR A 97 -19.21 -2.70 -3.35
N ILE A 98 -19.60 -3.95 -3.57
CA ILE A 98 -18.65 -5.07 -3.57
C ILE A 98 -17.67 -4.95 -4.74
N LEU A 99 -18.18 -4.64 -5.93
CA LEU A 99 -17.36 -4.41 -7.12
C LEU A 99 -16.45 -3.19 -6.96
N ALA A 100 -16.95 -2.12 -6.34
CA ALA A 100 -16.14 -0.93 -6.06
C ALA A 100 -15.02 -1.22 -5.06
N ILE A 101 -15.28 -2.01 -4.03
CA ILE A 101 -14.26 -2.42 -3.06
C ILE A 101 -13.22 -3.32 -3.73
N ALA A 102 -13.63 -4.27 -4.56
CA ALA A 102 -12.70 -5.13 -5.29
C ALA A 102 -11.79 -4.31 -6.22
N THR A 103 -12.38 -3.40 -6.99
CA THR A 103 -11.65 -2.50 -7.90
C THR A 103 -10.70 -1.58 -7.13
N GLY A 104 -11.18 -0.98 -6.03
CA GLY A 104 -10.38 -0.10 -5.20
C GLY A 104 -9.20 -0.82 -4.52
N ALA A 105 -9.40 -2.06 -4.08
CA ALA A 105 -8.34 -2.89 -3.54
C ALA A 105 -7.25 -3.17 -4.59
N ILE A 106 -7.65 -3.49 -5.83
CA ILE A 106 -6.72 -3.70 -6.95
C ILE A 106 -5.93 -2.42 -7.26
N PHE A 107 -6.59 -1.26 -7.28
CA PHE A 107 -5.91 0.04 -7.42
C PHE A 107 -4.92 0.32 -6.30
N CYS A 108 -5.24 -0.11 -5.07
CA CYS A 108 -4.33 -0.05 -3.92
C CYS A 108 -3.26 -1.16 -3.92
N GLY A 109 -3.12 -1.94 -5.01
CA GLY A 109 -2.11 -2.97 -5.17
C GLY A 109 -2.36 -4.23 -4.34
N ARG A 110 -3.62 -4.54 -4.02
CA ARG A 110 -4.01 -5.79 -3.33
C ARG A 110 -4.38 -6.84 -4.36
N VAL A 111 -4.01 -8.08 -4.09
CA VAL A 111 -4.22 -9.23 -4.98
C VAL A 111 -4.89 -10.36 -4.21
N GLY A 112 -5.82 -11.06 -4.88
CA GLY A 112 -6.55 -12.20 -4.33
C GLY A 112 -7.70 -11.83 -3.40
N TYR A 113 -8.65 -12.76 -3.22
CA TYR A 113 -9.89 -12.53 -2.44
C TYR A 113 -9.60 -12.13 -0.99
N LYS A 114 -8.65 -12.81 -0.34
CA LYS A 114 -8.22 -12.51 1.01
C LYS A 114 -7.64 -11.10 1.13
N GLY A 115 -6.76 -10.71 0.20
CA GLY A 115 -6.14 -9.37 0.20
C GLY A 115 -7.16 -8.25 -0.02
N ILE A 116 -8.18 -8.49 -0.85
CA ILE A 116 -9.30 -7.55 -1.05
C ILE A 116 -10.12 -7.43 0.24
N ALA A 117 -10.46 -8.55 0.88
CA ALA A 117 -11.26 -8.56 2.10
C ALA A 117 -10.51 -7.89 3.28
N GLU A 118 -9.23 -8.17 3.44
CA GLU A 118 -8.37 -7.52 4.43
C GLU A 118 -8.29 -6.02 4.19
N TRP A 119 -8.14 -5.59 2.93
CA TRP A 119 -8.16 -4.17 2.59
C TRP A 119 -9.50 -3.52 2.94
N ALA A 120 -10.62 -4.15 2.57
CA ALA A 120 -11.96 -3.67 2.89
C ALA A 120 -12.17 -3.52 4.41
N GLN A 121 -11.62 -4.46 5.20
CA GLN A 121 -11.67 -4.39 6.66
C GLN A 121 -10.73 -3.30 7.22
N SER A 122 -9.58 -3.04 6.58
CA SER A 122 -8.65 -1.98 7.01
C SER A 122 -9.18 -0.57 6.78
N LEU A 123 -10.22 -0.39 5.95
CA LEU A 123 -10.84 0.92 5.70
C LEU A 123 -11.53 1.47 6.95
N GLY A 124 -11.30 2.76 7.22
CA GLY A 124 -12.02 3.52 8.24
C GLY A 124 -13.51 3.72 7.91
N GLN A 125 -14.31 4.14 8.90
CA GLN A 125 -15.77 4.28 8.76
C GLN A 125 -16.17 5.25 7.65
N ASP A 126 -15.50 6.41 7.54
CA ASP A 126 -15.80 7.39 6.49
C ASP A 126 -15.52 6.86 5.08
N ALA A 127 -14.45 6.07 4.92
CA ALA A 127 -14.16 5.44 3.63
C ALA A 127 -15.22 4.40 3.27
N ARG A 128 -15.66 3.60 4.25
CA ARG A 128 -16.76 2.64 4.06
C ARG A 128 -18.09 3.34 3.72
N ALA A 129 -18.35 4.51 4.31
CA ALA A 129 -19.52 5.32 3.98
C ALA A 129 -19.48 5.80 2.51
N ARG A 130 -18.31 6.25 2.04
CA ARG A 130 -18.10 6.67 0.63
C ARG A 130 -18.31 5.53 -0.37
N PHE A 131 -17.89 4.31 -0.02
CA PHE A 131 -18.18 3.10 -0.80
C PHE A 131 -19.65 2.61 -0.69
N GLN A 132 -20.49 3.28 0.10
CA GLN A 132 -21.89 2.92 0.33
C GLN A 132 -22.05 1.53 0.97
N CYS A 133 -21.13 1.18 1.87
CA CYS A 133 -21.18 -0.07 2.64
C CYS A 133 -22.49 -0.24 3.41
N TYR A 134 -22.82 -1.49 3.71
CA TYR A 134 -24.01 -1.82 4.48
C TYR A 134 -23.92 -1.24 5.89
N TYR A 135 -24.93 -0.47 6.28
CA TYR A 135 -25.02 0.18 7.57
C TYR A 135 -25.83 -0.67 8.54
N LYS A 136 -25.24 -1.07 9.67
CA LYS A 136 -25.92 -1.84 10.73
C LYS A 136 -25.30 -1.54 12.08
N GLN A 137 -26.14 -1.32 13.09
CA GLN A 137 -25.72 -1.01 14.47
C GLN A 137 -24.73 0.16 14.51
N GLU A 138 -25.12 1.28 13.89
CA GLU A 138 -24.36 2.54 13.87
C GLU A 138 -22.97 2.47 13.23
N ARG A 139 -22.68 1.40 12.48
CA ARG A 139 -21.39 1.20 11.83
C ARG A 139 -21.55 0.69 10.41
N TYR A 140 -20.66 1.13 9.54
CA TYR A 140 -20.52 0.59 8.20
C TYR A 140 -19.72 -0.72 8.24
N ARG A 141 -20.35 -1.79 7.78
CA ARG A 141 -19.75 -3.13 7.72
C ARG A 141 -19.19 -3.36 6.31
N ALA A 142 -17.90 -3.69 6.26
CA ALA A 142 -17.26 -4.16 5.04
C ALA A 142 -17.73 -5.59 4.70
N PRO A 143 -17.80 -5.95 3.41
CA PRO A 143 -18.10 -7.31 3.00
C PRO A 143 -17.00 -8.29 3.45
N SER A 144 -17.37 -9.53 3.72
CA SER A 144 -16.42 -10.61 4.03
C SER A 144 -15.82 -11.21 2.76
N GLU A 145 -14.71 -11.94 2.90
CA GLU A 145 -14.06 -12.65 1.78
C GLU A 145 -15.04 -13.57 1.03
N TYR A 146 -15.89 -14.31 1.76
CA TYR A 146 -16.89 -15.19 1.16
C TYR A 146 -17.85 -14.42 0.25
N ILE A 147 -18.38 -13.28 0.72
CA ILE A 147 -19.33 -12.47 -0.05
C ILE A 147 -18.66 -11.92 -1.31
N ILE A 148 -17.43 -11.44 -1.20
CA ILE A 148 -16.64 -10.94 -2.33
C ILE A 148 -16.38 -12.05 -3.35
N ARG A 149 -15.98 -13.24 -2.89
CA ARG A 149 -15.74 -14.39 -3.76
C ARG A 149 -17.02 -14.85 -4.46
N ASP A 150 -18.11 -15.05 -3.72
CA ASP A 150 -19.37 -15.54 -4.26
C ASP A 150 -19.97 -14.56 -5.27
N THR A 151 -19.94 -13.26 -4.99
CA THR A 151 -20.36 -12.24 -5.97
C THR A 151 -19.51 -12.28 -7.23
N LEU A 152 -18.19 -12.19 -7.12
CA LEU A 152 -17.32 -12.10 -8.28
C LEU A 152 -17.39 -13.33 -9.20
N ILE A 153 -17.69 -14.51 -8.65
CA ILE A 153 -17.88 -15.74 -9.44
C ILE A 153 -19.22 -15.75 -10.19
N ARG A 154 -20.26 -15.13 -9.62
CA ARG A 154 -21.62 -15.14 -10.17
C ARG A 154 -21.91 -14.02 -11.17
N VAL A 155 -21.08 -12.98 -11.20
CA VAL A 155 -21.24 -11.87 -12.16
C VAL A 155 -20.91 -12.38 -13.55
N GLU A 156 -21.94 -12.52 -14.37
CA GLU A 156 -21.80 -12.81 -15.79
C GLU A 156 -21.46 -11.50 -16.54
N PRO A 157 -20.48 -11.51 -17.45
CA PRO A 157 -20.24 -10.37 -18.33
C PRO A 157 -21.43 -10.19 -19.28
N ALA A 158 -21.87 -8.95 -19.43
CA ALA A 158 -22.95 -8.56 -20.35
C ALA A 158 -22.54 -8.71 -21.83
#